data_AF-A0A3M9YUQ8-F1
#
_entry.id   AF-A0A3M9YUQ8-F1
#
_cell.length_a   1.000
_cell.length_b   1.000
_cell.length_c   1.000
_cell.angle_alpha   90.00
_cell.angle_beta   90.00
_cell.angle_gamma   90.00
#
_symmetry.space_group_name_H-M   'P 1'
#
loop_
_entity.id
_entity.type
_entity.pdbx_description
1 polymer ?
#
loop_
_entity_poly.entity_id
_entity_poly.type
_entity_poly.pdbx_seq_one_letter_code
_entity_poly.pdbx_strand_id
1 'polypeptide(L)'
;MKAALPLLALSLALAACVPATTAPAPAPAPVARPVPAPARPAPAAPPTVSPNTTWIDAPLTPGAWIYQDFGPGNGKRSLFSDPDNTYYFSLSCATGPDGVQVQFDRTGTPSKRYLEMTIRTETAQRALTGERFGSQMIIAGVPASDPLLDAMALSKGRFAVEVEGEATLILPSYAEVSRVIEDCRG
;
A
#
# COMPACT_ATOMS: atom_id res chain seq x y z
N MET A 1 -16.56 76.38 -61.98
CA MET A 1 -17.13 77.14 -60.86
C MET A 1 -16.20 76.97 -59.65
N LYS A 2 -15.63 78.08 -59.15
CA LYS A 2 -14.89 78.24 -57.87
C LYS A 2 -15.83 77.88 -56.70
N ALA A 3 -15.48 77.57 -55.44
CA ALA A 3 -14.33 77.59 -54.54
C ALA A 3 -14.66 76.54 -53.42
N ALA A 4 -13.91 76.21 -52.36
CA ALA A 4 -12.86 76.88 -51.61
C ALA A 4 -12.08 75.85 -50.75
N LEU A 5 -10.80 76.18 -50.51
CA LEU A 5 -9.84 75.68 -49.51
C LEU A 5 -10.21 76.20 -48.09
N PRO A 6 -9.38 76.05 -47.01
CA PRO A 6 -8.32 75.09 -46.63
C PRO A 6 -8.38 74.67 -45.13
N LEU A 7 -7.42 73.85 -44.65
CA LEU A 7 -6.49 74.12 -43.51
C LEU A 7 -5.77 72.80 -43.11
N LEU A 8 -4.44 72.71 -43.32
CA LEU A 8 -3.33 72.87 -42.33
C LEU A 8 -3.13 71.60 -41.46
N ALA A 9 -1.94 71.06 -41.15
CA ALA A 9 -0.54 71.41 -41.42
C ALA A 9 0.38 70.33 -40.81
N LEU A 10 1.66 70.28 -41.29
CA LEU A 10 2.91 70.10 -40.51
C LEU A 10 3.11 68.79 -39.69
N SER A 11 4.30 68.19 -39.52
CA SER A 11 5.69 68.65 -39.69
C SER A 11 6.61 67.44 -39.56
N LEU A 12 7.68 67.45 -40.37
CA LEU A 12 8.91 66.68 -40.23
C LEU A 12 9.64 67.04 -38.92
N ALA A 13 10.14 66.07 -38.16
CA ALA A 13 11.13 66.32 -37.11
C ALA A 13 12.17 65.19 -37.06
N LEU A 14 13.39 65.53 -37.52
CA LEU A 14 14.61 64.75 -37.35
C LEU A 14 15.20 64.97 -35.94
N ALA A 15 15.71 63.88 -35.38
CA ALA A 15 16.90 63.72 -34.54
C ALA A 15 17.42 64.91 -33.69
N ALA A 16 17.48 64.72 -32.36
CA ALA A 16 18.60 65.18 -31.54
C ALA A 16 18.71 64.38 -30.23
N CYS A 17 19.92 63.88 -29.99
CA CYS A 17 20.35 63.12 -28.81
C CYS A 17 20.31 63.94 -27.52
N VAL A 18 19.94 63.29 -26.41
CA VAL A 18 20.32 63.70 -25.05
C VAL A 18 20.80 62.45 -24.31
N PRO A 19 22.02 62.43 -23.74
CA PRO A 19 22.45 61.32 -22.90
C PRO A 19 21.80 61.47 -21.51
N ALA A 20 20.99 60.50 -21.12
CA ALA A 20 20.50 60.42 -19.75
C ALA A 20 21.61 59.87 -18.85
N THR A 21 22.11 60.71 -17.95
CA THR A 21 23.02 60.35 -16.86
C THR A 21 22.39 59.25 -15.99
N THR A 22 23.06 58.10 -15.90
CA THR A 22 22.66 56.98 -15.04
C THR A 22 22.85 57.35 -13.57
N ALA A 23 21.76 57.36 -12.80
CA ALA A 23 21.84 57.45 -11.34
C ALA A 23 22.46 56.15 -10.76
N PRO A 24 23.27 56.21 -9.69
CA PRO A 24 23.79 54.99 -9.06
C PRO A 24 22.64 54.16 -8.49
N ALA A 25 22.61 52.87 -8.80
CA ALA A 25 21.62 51.95 -8.27
C ALA A 25 21.75 51.85 -6.73
N PRO A 26 20.63 51.80 -5.99
CA PRO A 26 20.67 51.60 -4.55
C PRO A 26 21.22 50.22 -4.21
N ALA A 27 22.05 50.14 -3.19
CA ALA A 27 22.68 48.91 -2.73
C ALA A 27 21.61 47.85 -2.38
N PRO A 28 21.82 46.56 -2.73
CA PRO A 28 20.87 45.50 -2.43
C PRO A 28 20.74 45.30 -0.91
N ALA A 29 19.49 45.19 -0.45
CA ALA A 29 19.18 44.88 0.95
C ALA A 29 19.69 43.46 1.32
N PRO A 30 20.17 43.24 2.55
CA PRO A 30 20.59 41.91 3.00
C PRO A 30 19.43 40.91 2.95
N VAL A 31 19.60 39.84 2.17
CA VAL A 31 18.63 38.74 2.10
C VAL A 31 18.69 37.96 3.41
N ALA A 32 17.57 37.91 4.15
CA ALA A 32 17.45 37.08 5.34
C ALA A 32 17.56 35.60 4.94
N ARG A 33 18.48 34.87 5.59
CA ARG A 33 18.68 33.44 5.38
C ARG A 33 17.45 32.66 5.88
N PRO A 34 16.90 31.70 5.12
CA PRO A 34 15.79 30.87 5.59
C PRO A 34 16.19 30.09 6.85
N VAL A 35 15.35 30.16 7.88
CA VAL A 35 15.47 29.32 9.07
C VAL A 35 15.13 27.88 8.68
N PRO A 36 15.94 26.87 9.06
CA PRO A 36 15.62 25.47 8.79
C PRO A 36 14.29 25.07 9.42
N ALA A 37 13.43 24.41 8.64
CA ALA A 37 12.19 23.84 9.16
C ALA A 37 12.51 22.75 10.21
N PRO A 38 11.72 22.65 11.30
CA PRO A 38 11.86 21.55 12.26
C PRO A 38 11.72 20.20 11.57
N ALA A 39 12.63 19.26 11.87
CA ALA A 39 12.53 17.90 11.36
C ALA A 39 11.21 17.25 11.81
N ARG A 40 10.47 16.67 10.87
CA ARG A 40 9.27 15.87 11.17
C ARG A 40 9.69 14.68 12.05
N PRO A 41 8.96 14.37 13.15
CA PRO A 41 9.21 13.17 13.93
C PRO A 41 9.19 11.93 13.03
N ALA A 42 10.17 11.05 13.20
CA ALA A 42 10.21 9.79 12.48
C ALA A 42 8.94 8.96 12.77
N PRO A 43 8.38 8.24 11.78
CA PRO A 43 7.29 7.30 12.02
C PRO A 43 7.68 6.32 13.13
N ALA A 44 6.81 6.16 14.13
CA ALA A 44 7.03 5.21 15.21
C ALA A 44 7.14 3.80 14.61
N ALA A 45 8.16 3.05 15.03
CA ALA A 45 8.31 1.65 14.62
C ALA A 45 7.04 0.86 15.03
N PRO A 46 6.58 -0.10 14.21
CA PRO A 46 5.47 -0.96 14.58
C PRO A 46 5.76 -1.65 15.93
N PRO A 47 4.79 -1.74 16.84
CA PRO A 47 5.01 -2.41 18.13
C PRO A 47 5.38 -3.87 17.90
N THR A 48 6.57 -4.26 18.36
CA THR A 48 6.98 -5.67 18.44
C THR A 48 6.17 -6.34 19.55
N VAL A 49 5.42 -7.39 19.21
CA VAL A 49 4.59 -8.15 20.17
C VAL A 49 5.49 -8.76 21.26
N SER A 50 5.16 -8.49 22.52
CA SER A 50 5.87 -9.08 23.66
C SER A 50 5.65 -10.60 23.72
N PRO A 51 6.64 -11.41 24.13
CA PRO A 51 6.50 -12.88 24.24
C PRO A 51 5.36 -13.34 25.18
N ASN A 52 4.92 -12.47 26.09
CA ASN A 52 3.85 -12.74 27.05
C ASN A 52 2.45 -12.31 26.54
N THR A 53 2.37 -11.65 25.38
CA THR A 53 1.11 -11.34 24.73
C THR A 53 0.76 -12.50 23.83
N THR A 54 -0.22 -13.29 24.24
CA THR A 54 -0.86 -14.28 23.38
C THR A 54 -1.38 -13.55 22.12
N TRP A 55 -1.22 -14.15 20.94
CA TRP A 55 -1.63 -13.53 19.67
C TRP A 55 -3.08 -12.99 19.67
N ILE A 56 -3.95 -13.54 20.54
CA ILE A 56 -5.34 -13.12 20.71
C ILE A 56 -5.46 -11.73 21.36
N ASP A 57 -4.51 -11.35 22.22
CA ASP A 57 -4.49 -10.05 22.91
C ASP A 57 -3.64 -9.00 22.18
N ALA A 58 -2.92 -9.42 21.14
CA ALA A 58 -2.13 -8.51 20.31
C ALA A 58 -3.04 -7.57 19.49
N PRO A 59 -2.61 -6.32 19.25
CA PRO A 59 -3.35 -5.41 18.36
C PRO A 59 -3.41 -5.99 16.94
N LEU A 60 -4.53 -5.75 16.25
CA LEU A 60 -4.65 -6.08 14.83
C LEU A 60 -3.55 -5.37 14.03
N THR A 61 -3.01 -6.06 13.03
CA THR A 61 -2.19 -5.42 12.00
C THR A 61 -3.03 -4.34 11.31
N PRO A 62 -2.56 -3.08 11.22
CA PRO A 62 -3.30 -2.04 10.51
C PRO A 62 -3.54 -2.41 9.04
N GLY A 63 -4.80 -2.44 8.64
CA GLY A 63 -5.18 -2.76 7.27
C GLY A 63 -6.65 -3.15 7.15
N ALA A 64 -7.06 -3.43 5.93
CA ALA A 64 -8.42 -3.85 5.60
C ALA A 64 -8.40 -4.97 4.56
N TRP A 65 -9.44 -5.79 4.59
CA TRP A 65 -9.70 -6.78 3.56
C TRP A 65 -10.42 -6.15 2.38
N ILE A 66 -10.04 -6.55 1.17
CA ILE A 66 -10.74 -6.25 -0.07
C ILE A 66 -10.97 -7.57 -0.79
N TYR A 67 -12.23 -7.97 -0.88
CA TYR A 67 -12.63 -9.10 -1.71
C TYR A 67 -12.65 -8.69 -3.19
N GLN A 68 -12.07 -9.53 -4.03
CA GLN A 68 -11.89 -9.35 -5.46
C GLN A 68 -12.40 -10.58 -6.21
N ASP A 69 -13.34 -10.34 -7.11
CA ASP A 69 -13.83 -11.33 -8.08
C ASP A 69 -13.32 -10.94 -9.47
N PHE A 70 -12.47 -11.78 -10.06
CA PHE A 70 -11.88 -11.53 -11.38
C PHE A 70 -12.76 -12.04 -12.54
N GLY A 71 -13.97 -12.51 -12.25
CA GLY A 71 -14.91 -13.07 -13.20
C GLY A 71 -14.84 -14.59 -13.32
N PRO A 72 -15.71 -15.19 -14.15
CA PRO A 72 -15.78 -16.63 -14.33
C PRO A 72 -14.44 -17.23 -14.79
N GLY A 73 -13.94 -18.23 -14.06
CA GLY A 73 -12.69 -18.91 -14.40
C GLY A 73 -11.39 -18.16 -14.05
N ASN A 74 -11.47 -16.91 -13.58
CA ASN A 74 -10.29 -16.08 -13.28
C ASN A 74 -9.92 -16.04 -11.78
N GLY A 75 -10.65 -16.79 -10.95
CA GLY A 75 -10.41 -16.91 -9.52
C GLY A 75 -11.07 -15.82 -8.66
N LYS A 76 -11.08 -16.08 -7.35
CA LYS A 76 -11.52 -15.15 -6.30
C LYS A 76 -10.39 -14.94 -5.32
N ARG A 77 -10.30 -13.75 -4.73
CA ARG A 77 -9.26 -13.40 -3.76
C ARG A 77 -9.80 -12.49 -2.68
N SER A 78 -9.31 -12.64 -1.46
CA SER A 78 -9.41 -11.61 -0.42
C SER A 78 -8.00 -11.09 -0.13
N LEU A 79 -7.81 -9.78 -0.30
CA LEU A 79 -6.53 -9.09 -0.18
C LEU A 79 -6.50 -8.24 1.09
N PHE A 80 -5.50 -8.42 1.95
CA PHE A 80 -5.26 -7.56 3.10
C PHE A 80 -4.09 -6.60 2.84
N SER A 81 -4.38 -5.31 2.94
CA SER A 81 -3.40 -4.24 2.75
C SER A 81 -3.61 -3.10 3.74
N ASP A 82 -2.56 -2.32 3.98
CA ASP A 82 -2.67 -1.06 4.71
C ASP A 82 -3.33 0.06 3.86
N PRO A 83 -3.63 1.23 4.45
CA PRO A 83 -4.20 2.37 3.73
C PRO A 83 -3.32 2.93 2.59
N ASP A 84 -2.01 2.66 2.59
CA ASP A 84 -1.08 3.05 1.53
C ASP A 84 -1.00 2.01 0.40
N ASN A 85 -1.85 0.98 0.45
CA ASN A 85 -1.89 -0.19 -0.44
C ASN A 85 -0.65 -1.07 -0.37
N THR A 86 0.06 -1.07 0.76
CA THR A 86 1.07 -2.10 1.03
C THR A 86 0.37 -3.42 1.27
N TYR A 87 0.63 -4.39 0.39
CA TYR A 87 0.07 -5.72 0.48
C TYR A 87 0.78 -6.57 1.54
N TYR A 88 0.03 -7.20 2.44
CA TYR A 88 0.57 -8.08 3.47
C TYR A 88 0.21 -9.54 3.29
N PHE A 89 -1.06 -9.83 3.01
CA PHE A 89 -1.54 -11.21 2.96
C PHE A 89 -2.78 -11.36 2.08
N SER A 90 -2.92 -12.46 1.36
CA SER A 90 -4.16 -12.80 0.66
C SER A 90 -4.51 -14.26 0.75
N LEU A 91 -5.82 -14.50 0.68
CA LEU A 91 -6.39 -15.80 0.40
C LEU A 91 -6.85 -15.78 -1.06
N SER A 92 -6.47 -16.78 -1.85
CA SER A 92 -6.95 -16.94 -3.22
C SER A 92 -7.39 -18.37 -3.50
N CYS A 93 -8.44 -18.53 -4.31
CA CYS A 93 -8.85 -19.85 -4.75
C CYS A 93 -8.11 -20.21 -6.04
N ALA A 94 -7.48 -21.39 -6.06
CA ALA A 94 -6.76 -21.90 -7.22
C ALA A 94 -7.13 -23.35 -7.50
N THR A 95 -7.30 -23.68 -8.77
CA THR A 95 -7.51 -25.05 -9.23
C THR A 95 -6.23 -25.56 -9.86
N GLY A 96 -5.70 -26.66 -9.33
CA GLY A 96 -4.49 -27.30 -9.83
C GLY A 96 -4.66 -28.80 -10.02
N PRO A 97 -3.56 -29.52 -10.31
CA PRO A 97 -3.55 -30.99 -10.41
C PRO A 97 -4.05 -31.69 -9.14
N ASP A 98 -3.82 -31.06 -7.98
CA ASP A 98 -4.20 -31.56 -6.66
C ASP A 98 -5.64 -31.16 -6.25
N GLY A 99 -6.45 -30.71 -7.21
CA GLY A 99 -7.81 -30.22 -6.98
C GLY A 99 -7.88 -28.73 -6.65
N VAL A 100 -8.97 -28.35 -6.00
CA VAL A 100 -9.23 -26.96 -5.62
C VAL A 100 -8.58 -26.67 -4.27
N GLN A 101 -7.76 -25.62 -4.22
CA GLN A 101 -7.01 -25.21 -3.05
C GLN A 101 -7.25 -23.74 -2.72
N VAL A 102 -7.15 -23.42 -1.44
CA VAL A 102 -6.98 -22.05 -0.96
C VAL A 102 -5.50 -21.80 -0.77
N GLN A 103 -4.95 -20.85 -1.51
CA GLN A 103 -3.57 -20.38 -1.39
C GLN A 103 -3.50 -19.20 -0.42
N PHE A 104 -2.44 -19.21 0.38
CA PHE A 104 -2.04 -18.17 1.30
C PHE A 104 -0.80 -17.50 0.75
N ASP A 105 -0.97 -16.28 0.26
CA ASP A 105 0.11 -15.48 -0.27
C ASP A 105 0.48 -14.44 0.78
N ARG A 106 1.73 -14.43 1.21
CA ARG A 106 2.24 -13.52 2.25
C ARG A 106 3.45 -12.76 1.76
N THR A 107 3.41 -11.44 1.89
CA THR A 107 4.58 -10.59 1.64
C THR A 107 5.64 -10.80 2.73
N GLY A 108 6.90 -10.90 2.33
CA GLY A 108 8.04 -11.06 3.23
C GLY A 108 9.34 -11.11 2.47
N THR A 109 10.48 -11.20 3.15
CA THR A 109 11.81 -11.35 2.54
C THR A 109 12.45 -12.69 2.95
N PRO A 110 11.89 -13.83 2.48
CA PRO A 110 12.30 -15.15 2.93
C PRO A 110 13.76 -15.48 2.60
N SER A 111 14.54 -15.78 3.65
CA SER A 111 15.94 -16.19 3.52
C SER A 111 16.10 -17.60 2.94
N LYS A 112 15.13 -18.49 3.22
CA LYS A 112 15.12 -19.91 2.78
C LYS A 112 14.13 -20.15 1.64
N ARG A 113 14.31 -21.25 0.91
CA ARG A 113 13.36 -21.68 -0.13
C ARG A 113 12.05 -22.17 0.49
N TYR A 114 12.15 -22.99 1.53
CA TYR A 114 11.02 -23.49 2.29
C TYR A 114 11.12 -22.99 3.72
N LEU A 115 10.01 -22.51 4.25
CA LEU A 115 9.91 -21.96 5.61
C LEU A 115 8.60 -22.43 6.25
N GLU A 116 8.53 -22.42 7.57
CA GLU A 116 7.28 -22.69 8.27
C GLU A 116 6.39 -21.44 8.23
N MET A 117 5.15 -21.61 7.76
CA MET A 117 4.06 -20.64 7.91
C MET A 117 3.05 -21.21 8.91
N THR A 118 2.99 -20.62 10.10
CA THR A 118 2.09 -21.06 11.15
C THR A 118 0.83 -20.19 11.19
N ILE A 119 -0.32 -20.82 11.07
CA ILE A 119 -1.64 -20.21 11.24
C ILE A 119 -2.13 -20.54 12.64
N ARG A 120 -2.43 -19.51 13.44
CA ARG A 120 -3.03 -19.65 14.77
C ARG A 120 -4.42 -19.05 14.78
N THR A 121 -5.39 -19.84 15.19
CA THR A 121 -6.77 -19.42 15.40
C THR A 121 -7.17 -19.76 16.84
N GLU A 122 -8.38 -19.41 17.25
CA GLU A 122 -8.87 -19.75 18.58
C GLU A 122 -8.86 -21.27 18.85
N THR A 123 -9.19 -22.08 17.84
CA THR A 123 -9.43 -23.52 18.00
C THR A 123 -8.34 -24.38 17.37
N ALA A 124 -7.43 -23.80 16.59
CA ALA A 124 -6.39 -24.52 15.88
C ALA A 124 -5.06 -23.76 15.85
N GLN A 125 -3.96 -24.52 15.83
CA GLN A 125 -2.64 -24.03 15.48
C GLN A 125 -2.02 -25.03 14.51
N ARG A 126 -1.63 -24.55 13.32
CA ARG A 126 -1.11 -25.42 12.27
C ARG A 126 0.09 -24.81 11.57
N ALA A 127 1.16 -25.60 11.50
CA ALA A 127 2.33 -25.33 10.69
C ALA A 127 2.09 -25.81 9.26
N LEU A 128 2.26 -24.92 8.29
CA LEU A 128 2.21 -25.18 6.85
C LEU A 128 3.61 -25.00 6.27
N THR A 129 3.91 -25.73 5.19
CA THR A 129 5.11 -25.48 4.41
C THR A 129 4.86 -24.30 3.48
N GLY A 130 5.50 -23.17 3.75
CA GLY A 130 5.57 -22.03 2.83
C GLY A 130 6.75 -22.18 1.87
N GLU A 131 6.53 -21.94 0.59
CA GLU A 131 7.57 -21.83 -0.43
C GLU A 131 7.78 -20.37 -0.81
N ARG A 132 9.05 -19.95 -0.88
CA ARG A 132 9.43 -18.64 -1.41
C ARG A 132 9.06 -18.53 -2.88
N PHE A 133 8.34 -17.47 -3.22
CA PHE A 133 8.04 -17.08 -4.59
C PHE A 133 8.69 -15.72 -4.90
N GLY A 134 9.61 -15.70 -5.86
CA GLY A 134 10.41 -14.50 -6.12
C GLY A 134 11.23 -14.06 -4.90
N SER A 135 11.40 -12.74 -4.74
CA SER A 135 12.17 -12.14 -3.64
C SER A 135 11.31 -11.63 -2.48
N GLN A 136 9.99 -11.53 -2.67
CA GLN A 136 9.12 -10.77 -1.77
C GLN A 136 7.86 -11.53 -1.32
N MET A 137 7.71 -12.80 -1.69
CA MET A 137 6.49 -13.57 -1.41
C MET A 137 6.79 -14.95 -0.85
N ILE A 138 5.85 -15.42 -0.03
CA ILE A 138 5.85 -16.75 0.58
C ILE A 138 4.44 -17.31 0.37
N ILE A 139 4.37 -18.47 -0.30
CA ILE A 139 3.10 -19.10 -0.68
C ILE A 139 2.95 -20.41 0.07
N ALA A 140 1.82 -20.60 0.74
CA ALA A 140 1.38 -21.89 1.27
C ALA A 140 -0.02 -22.20 0.71
N GLY A 141 -0.47 -23.45 0.84
CA GLY A 141 -1.79 -23.83 0.37
C GLY A 141 -2.36 -24.99 1.16
N VAL A 142 -3.69 -25.04 1.21
CA VAL A 142 -4.45 -26.17 1.75
C VAL A 142 -5.59 -26.52 0.79
N PRO A 143 -6.06 -27.78 0.78
CA PRO A 143 -7.27 -28.14 0.06
C PRO A 143 -8.45 -27.25 0.47
N ALA A 144 -9.36 -26.93 -0.44
CA ALA A 144 -10.54 -26.11 -0.12
C ALA A 144 -11.45 -26.75 0.95
N SER A 145 -11.37 -28.06 1.14
CA SER A 145 -12.07 -28.82 2.18
C SER A 145 -11.35 -28.84 3.53
N ASP A 146 -10.19 -28.21 3.67
CA ASP A 146 -9.38 -28.29 4.88
C ASP A 146 -10.06 -27.58 6.07
N PRO A 147 -10.18 -28.24 7.24
CA PRO A 147 -10.85 -27.67 8.41
C PRO A 147 -10.12 -26.46 9.02
N LEU A 148 -8.85 -26.22 8.67
CA LEU A 148 -8.14 -25.00 9.06
C LEU A 148 -8.88 -23.75 8.56
N LEU A 149 -9.50 -23.81 7.39
CA LEU A 149 -10.22 -22.68 6.79
C LEU A 149 -11.44 -22.28 7.64
N ASP A 150 -12.18 -23.26 8.17
CA ASP A 150 -13.29 -22.99 9.09
C ASP A 150 -12.79 -22.44 10.43
N ALA A 151 -11.68 -22.97 10.94
CA ALA A 151 -11.05 -22.46 12.16
C ALA A 151 -10.60 -21.00 12.01
N MET A 152 -10.20 -20.57 10.82
CA MET A 152 -9.85 -19.17 10.51
C MET A 152 -11.10 -18.29 10.44
N ALA A 153 -12.09 -18.70 9.65
CA ALA A 153 -13.33 -17.96 9.43
C ALA A 153 -14.17 -17.76 10.70
N LEU A 154 -14.15 -18.74 11.62
CA LEU A 154 -14.94 -18.74 12.85
C LEU A 154 -14.16 -18.26 14.09
N SER A 155 -12.89 -17.87 13.95
CA SER A 155 -12.10 -17.35 15.07
C SER A 155 -12.73 -16.07 15.63
N LYS A 156 -12.62 -15.83 16.95
CA LYS A 156 -13.12 -14.63 17.69
C LYS A 156 -12.52 -13.30 17.24
N GLY A 157 -12.84 -12.89 16.02
CA GLY A 157 -12.49 -11.61 15.41
C GLY A 157 -11.06 -11.51 14.87
N ARG A 158 -10.15 -12.46 15.13
CA ARG A 158 -8.79 -12.45 14.57
C ARG A 158 -8.13 -13.83 14.51
N PHE A 159 -7.08 -13.93 13.71
CA PHE A 159 -6.14 -15.07 13.68
C PHE A 159 -4.73 -14.54 13.40
N ALA A 160 -3.70 -15.33 13.71
CA ALA A 160 -2.31 -14.96 13.45
C ALA A 160 -1.73 -15.74 12.28
N VAL A 161 -0.89 -15.06 11.50
CA VAL A 161 -0.02 -15.67 10.48
C VAL A 161 1.42 -15.36 10.87
N GLU A 162 2.16 -16.40 11.19
CA GLU A 162 3.55 -16.36 11.62
C GLU A 162 4.43 -16.99 10.53
N VAL A 163 5.51 -16.34 10.14
CA VAL A 163 6.53 -16.92 9.27
C VAL A 163 7.91 -16.66 9.84
N GLU A 164 8.77 -17.67 9.81
CA GLU A 164 10.15 -17.56 10.30
C GLU A 164 10.88 -16.35 9.69
N GLY A 165 11.31 -15.41 10.55
CA GLY A 165 12.04 -14.21 10.14
C GLY A 165 11.18 -13.03 9.68
N GLU A 166 9.85 -13.16 9.68
CA GLU A 166 8.91 -12.11 9.28
C GLU A 166 8.11 -11.60 10.50
N ALA A 167 7.65 -10.35 10.43
CA ALA A 167 6.79 -9.79 11.49
C ALA A 167 5.42 -10.48 11.52
N THR A 168 4.98 -11.00 12.68
CA THR A 168 3.67 -11.65 12.81
C THR A 168 2.53 -10.75 12.34
N LEU A 169 1.65 -11.29 11.51
CA LEU A 169 0.41 -10.61 11.11
C LEU A 169 -0.72 -11.07 12.02
N ILE A 170 -1.45 -10.13 12.60
CA ILE A 170 -2.67 -10.38 13.37
C ILE A 170 -3.83 -9.87 12.52
N LEU A 171 -4.49 -10.78 11.83
CA LEU A 171 -5.46 -10.47 10.79
C LEU A 171 -6.89 -10.61 11.33
N PRO A 172 -7.81 -9.71 10.97
CA PRO A 172 -9.20 -9.86 11.36
C PRO A 172 -9.87 -11.01 10.60
N SER A 173 -10.68 -11.82 11.28
CA SER A 173 -11.50 -12.89 10.68
C SER A 173 -12.84 -12.34 10.14
N TYR A 174 -12.78 -11.33 9.28
CA TYR A 174 -13.97 -10.68 8.71
C TYR A 174 -14.59 -11.46 7.55
N ALA A 175 -15.76 -11.01 7.10
CA ALA A 175 -16.61 -11.70 6.14
C ALA A 175 -15.91 -12.00 4.80
N GLU A 176 -14.93 -11.20 4.39
CA GLU A 176 -14.18 -11.41 3.15
C GLU A 176 -13.34 -12.71 3.19
N VAL A 177 -12.88 -13.12 4.37
CA VAL A 177 -12.18 -14.39 4.58
C VAL A 177 -13.15 -15.56 4.40
N SER A 178 -14.31 -15.51 5.05
CA SER A 178 -15.34 -16.56 4.90
C SER A 178 -15.82 -16.64 3.45
N ARG A 179 -16.05 -15.49 2.80
CA ARG A 179 -16.55 -15.44 1.43
C ARG A 179 -15.63 -16.11 0.44
N VAL A 180 -14.32 -15.84 0.49
CA VAL A 180 -13.37 -16.50 -0.44
C VAL A 180 -13.25 -18.00 -0.18
N ILE A 181 -13.40 -18.45 1.07
CA ILE A 181 -13.41 -19.87 1.43
C ILE A 181 -14.67 -20.57 0.88
N GLU A 182 -15.85 -19.96 1.09
CA GLU A 182 -17.13 -20.47 0.59
C GLU A 182 -17.13 -20.54 -0.95
N ASP A 183 -16.75 -19.46 -1.63
CA ASP A 183 -16.68 -19.43 -3.09
C ASP A 183 -15.70 -20.46 -3.66
N CYS A 184 -14.65 -20.79 -2.91
CA CYS A 184 -13.68 -21.80 -3.35
C CYS A 184 -14.19 -23.24 -3.20
N ARG A 185 -15.17 -23.46 -2.31
CA ARG A 185 -15.79 -24.78 -2.10
C ARG A 185 -16.89 -25.09 -3.13
N GLY A 186 -17.52 -24.06 -3.69
CA GLY A 186 -18.57 -24.17 -4.70
C GLY A 186 -19.97 -24.12 -4.13
#